data_AF-A0A9D1J038-F1
#
_entry.id   AF-A0A9D1J038-F1
#
_cell.length_a   1.000
_cell.length_b   1.000
_cell.length_c   1.000
_cell.angle_alpha   90.00
_cell.angle_beta   90.00
_cell.angle_gamma   90.00
#
_symmetry.space_group_name_H-M   'P 1'
#
loop_
_entity.id
_entity.type
_entity.pdbx_description
1 polymer ?
#
loop_
_entity_poly.entity_id
_entity_poly.type
_entity_poly.pdbx_seq_one_letter_code
_entity_poly.pdbx_strand_id
1 'polypeptide(L)' 'MKNLRLKSARAALDMSQQQLADAVGVSRQTINAIEKGDYNPTIRLCLAICKALGKTLDELFWED' A
#
# COMPACT_ATOMS: atom_id res chain seq x y z
N MET A 1 -2.66 0.70 13.62
CA MET A 1 -3.24 -0.64 13.36
C MET A 1 -2.63 -1.16 12.06
N LYS A 2 -2.31 -2.46 11.92
CA LYS A 2 -1.67 -2.99 10.70
C LYS A 2 -2.60 -2.86 9.50
N ASN A 3 -2.11 -2.37 8.36
CA ASN A 3 -2.88 -2.33 7.12
C ASN A 3 -2.80 -3.69 6.40
N LEU A 4 -3.63 -4.64 6.86
CA LEU A 4 -3.70 -5.99 6.30
C LEU A 4 -4.34 -6.01 4.90
N ARG A 5 -5.20 -5.03 4.57
CA ARG A 5 -5.85 -4.93 3.25
C ARG A 5 -4.83 -4.65 2.15
N LEU A 6 -3.92 -3.69 2.37
CA LEU A 6 -2.82 -3.38 1.46
C LEU A 6 -1.87 -4.57 1.27
N LYS A 7 -1.48 -5.22 2.37
CA LYS A 7 -0.60 -6.41 2.30
C LYS A 7 -1.24 -7.53 1.47
N SER A 8 -2.53 -7.80 1.68
CA SER A 8 -3.27 -8.84 0.96
C SER A 8 -3.42 -8.49 -0.53
N ALA A 9 -3.77 -7.24 -0.87
CA ALA A 9 -3.88 -6.80 -2.25
C ALA A 9 -2.54 -6.90 -3.00
N ARG A 10 -1.43 -6.52 -2.35
CA ARG A 10 -0.09 -6.68 -2.90
C ARG A 10 0.27 -8.16 -3.13
N ALA A 11 -0.02 -9.02 -2.15
CA ALA A 11 0.26 -10.45 -2.26
C ALA A 11 -0.59 -11.15 -3.34
N ALA A 12 -1.83 -10.70 -3.57
CA ALA A 12 -2.69 -11.22 -4.63
C ALA A 12 -2.16 -10.94 -6.06
N LEU A 13 -1.22 -10.01 -6.20
CA LEU A 13 -0.50 -9.72 -7.46
C LEU A 13 0.92 -10.29 -7.47
N ASP A 14 1.28 -11.16 -6.52
CA ASP A 14 2.64 -11.69 -6.34
C ASP A 14 3.74 -10.61 -6.24
N MET A 15 3.36 -9.39 -5.84
CA MET A 15 4.30 -8.29 -5.70
C MET A 15 5.02 -8.36 -4.35
N SER A 16 6.34 -8.22 -4.36
CA SER A 16 7.12 -7.92 -3.15
C SER A 16 6.91 -6.47 -2.69
N GLN A 17 7.26 -6.16 -1.43
CA GLN A 17 7.26 -4.78 -0.94
C GLN A 17 8.17 -3.87 -1.78
N GLN A 18 9.30 -4.39 -2.27
CA GLN A 18 10.22 -3.64 -3.11
C GLN A 18 9.57 -3.29 -4.45
N GLN A 19 8.93 -4.26 -5.12
CA GLN A 19 8.26 -4.02 -6.41
C GLN A 19 7.12 -2.99 -6.29
N LEU A 20 6.33 -3.03 -5.21
CA LEU A 20 5.33 -2.00 -4.98
C LEU A 20 5.97 -0.63 -4.72
N ALA A 21 7.07 -0.59 -3.97
CA ALA A 21 7.79 0.65 -3.69
C ALA A 21 8.33 1.29 -4.97
N ASP A 22 8.93 0.49 -5.84
CA ASP A 22 9.44 0.92 -7.15
C ASP A 22 8.30 1.46 -8.03
N ALA A 23 7.16 0.76 -8.05
CA ALA A 23 5.99 1.15 -8.84
C ALA A 23 5.37 2.49 -8.40
N VAL A 24 5.47 2.85 -7.12
CA VAL A 24 4.88 4.09 -6.58
C VAL A 24 5.92 5.16 -6.24
N GLY A 25 7.19 4.91 -6.54
CA GLY A 25 8.29 5.88 -6.39
C GLY A 25 8.67 6.17 -4.93
N VAL A 26 8.66 5.16 -4.06
CA VAL A 26 9.05 5.29 -2.64
C VAL A 26 10.05 4.20 -2.24
N SER A 27 10.56 4.27 -1.01
CA SER A 27 11.42 3.22 -0.46
C SER A 27 10.62 1.99 -0.03
N ARG A 28 11.24 0.80 -0.04
CA ARG A 28 10.65 -0.42 0.55
C ARG A 28 10.25 -0.23 2.02
N GLN A 29 11.05 0.55 2.76
CA GLN A 29 10.80 0.89 4.15
C GLN A 29 9.49 1.67 4.30
N THR A 30 9.18 2.57 3.36
CA THR A 30 7.91 3.30 3.32
C THR A 30 6.74 2.34 3.18
N ILE A 31 6.78 1.40 2.22
CA ILE A 31 5.71 0.38 2.05
C ILE A 31 5.56 -0.47 3.33
N ASN A 32 6.66 -0.92 3.90
CA ASN A 32 6.65 -1.69 5.15
C ASN A 32 6.03 -0.92 6.32
N ALA A 33 6.34 0.38 6.47
CA ALA A 33 5.76 1.21 7.51
C ALA A 33 4.24 1.40 7.33
N ILE A 34 3.76 1.54 6.08
CA ILE A 34 2.32 1.59 5.77
C ILE A 34 1.64 0.27 6.15
N GLU A 35 2.21 -0.88 5.74
CA GLU A 35 1.66 -2.20 6.06
C GLU A 35 1.58 -2.47 7.57
N LYS A 36 2.54 -1.94 8.34
CA LYS A 36 2.53 -2.03 9.81
C LYS A 36 1.57 -1.03 10.46
N GLY A 37 1.17 0.01 9.73
CA GLY A 37 0.39 1.13 10.26
C GLY A 37 1.23 2.14 11.05
N ASP A 38 2.54 2.12 10.86
CA ASP A 38 3.50 3.02 11.52
C ASP A 38 3.67 4.35 10.75
N TYR A 39 3.08 4.44 9.56
CA TYR A 39 3.13 5.63 8.71
C TYR A 39 1.77 5.89 8.08
N ASN A 40 1.30 7.13 8.20
CA ASN A 40 0.13 7.63 7.50
C ASN A 40 0.56 8.26 6.16
N PRO A 41 0.33 7.59 5.01
CA PRO A 41 0.73 8.10 3.71
C PRO A 41 -0.08 9.35 3.30
N THR A 42 0.51 10.17 2.43
CA THR A 42 -0.23 11.26 1.79
C THR A 42 -1.31 10.71 0.86
N ILE A 43 -2.38 11.47 0.62
CA ILE A 43 -3.44 11.06 -0.32
C ILE A 43 -2.90 10.72 -1.71
N ARG A 44 -1.84 11.43 -2.17
CA ARG A 44 -1.16 11.17 -3.44
C ARG A 44 -0.53 9.78 -3.47
N LEU A 45 0.11 9.36 -2.38
CA LEU A 45 0.71 8.04 -2.26
C LEU A 45 -0.38 6.95 -2.14
N CYS A 46 -1.46 7.20 -1.40
CA CYS A 46 -2.60 6.28 -1.37
C CYS A 46 -3.15 6.03 -2.77
N LEU A 47 -3.41 7.09 -3.54
CA LEU A 47 -3.90 7.00 -4.92
C LEU A 47 -2.92 6.26 -5.84
N ALA A 48 -1.62 6.45 -5.68
CA ALA A 48 -0.61 5.74 -6.46
C ALA A 48 -0.61 4.24 -6.14
N ILE A 49 -0.71 3.87 -4.86
CA ILE A 49 -0.81 2.48 -4.40
C ILE A 49 -2.10 1.84 -4.92
N CYS A 50 -3.24 2.53 -4.80
CA CYS A 50 -4.54 2.12 -5.33
C CYS A 50 -4.44 1.79 -6.83
N LYS A 51 -3.84 2.67 -7.63
CA LYS A 51 -3.62 2.44 -9.07
C LYS A 51 -2.71 1.25 -9.34
N ALA A 52 -1.60 1.12 -8.61
CA ALA A 52 -0.65 0.03 -8.78
C ALA A 52 -1.25 -1.34 -8.44
N LEU A 53 -2.17 -1.39 -7.47
CA LEU A 53 -2.80 -2.61 -7.00
C LEU A 53 -4.19 -2.89 -7.62
N GLY A 54 -4.70 -1.99 -8.47
CA GLY A 54 -6.04 -2.11 -9.05
C GLY A 54 -7.16 -2.05 -8.02
N LYS A 55 -7.00 -1.21 -6.98
CA LYS A 55 -7.91 -1.08 -5.84
C LYS A 55 -8.33 0.37 -5.62
N THR A 56 -9.44 0.55 -4.91
CA THR A 56 -9.94 1.85 -4.46
C THR A 56 -9.36 2.25 -3.10
N LEU A 57 -9.58 3.50 -2.69
CA LEU A 57 -9.17 3.98 -1.36
C LEU A 57 -9.94 3.24 -0.25
N ASP A 58 -11.23 3.03 -0.44
CA ASP A 58 -12.11 2.36 0.52
C ASP A 58 -11.66 0.90 0.77
N GLU A 59 -11.28 0.20 -0.30
CA GLU A 59 -10.78 -1.17 -0.20
C GLU A 59 -9.43 -1.30 0.53
N LEU A 60 -8.60 -0.25 0.60
CA LEU A 60 -7.23 -0.33 1.11
C LEU A 60 -6.99 0.43 2.42
N PHE A 61 -7.68 1.55 2.66
CA PHE A 61 -7.29 2.50 3.71
C PHE A 61 -8.43 2.88 4.67
N TRP A 62 -9.69 2.66 4.32
CA TRP A 62 -10.81 2.96 5.21
C TRP A 62 -11.12 1.75 6.11
N GLU A 63 -11.48 2.03 7.36
CA GLU A 63 -12.14 1.06 8.24
C GLU A 63 -13.65 1.11 7.95
N ASP A 64 -14.36 0.00 8.13
CA ASP A 64 -15.82 -0.03 8.04
C ASP A 64 -16.46 0.70 9.24
#